data_AF-A0A177F1I3-F1
#
_entry.id   AF-A0A177F1I3-F1
#
_cell.length_a   1.000
_cell.length_b   1.000
_cell.length_c   1.000
_cell.angle_alpha   90.00
_cell.angle_beta   90.00
_cell.angle_gamma   90.00
#
_symmetry.space_group_name_H-M   'P 1'
#
loop_
_entity.id
_entity.type
_entity.pdbx_description
1 polymer ?
#
loop_
_entity_poly.entity_id
_entity_poly.type
_entity_poly.pdbx_seq_one_letter_code
_entity_poly.pdbx_strand_id
1 'polypeptide(L)'
;MSPRLSTRLSIRWVPGEASEPTDTLIIGVGGWYVDLRITKLDGSIDWAMAGERLILSQEPLTCKWTHWIDSRGYTEPDVGSFKPASQSTDSIETGSMLHPENNIMTPYEEVWRTLPATFTDRFPSAWILRSVDGKTFLGQLGGDFLALKGGNEGPAGMTGFCARREAWDDAKGDWITKYETGDEQNLQHLPRLAQETQNRAGKEMEWVMGSKEGDTVDVFGAQYIAGLIEYASLRYGRILALIPKVAHPPSLPPDSVTHAFTRATSGGGKKNHSSASYIRRDSRFPISLFHVALRNSPALWE
;
A
#
# COMPACT_ATOMS: atom_id res chain seq x y z
N MET A 1 7.81 11.28 -2.09
CA MET A 1 8.13 10.05 -2.85
C MET A 1 7.22 10.07 -4.06
N SER A 2 7.72 9.98 -5.29
CA SER A 2 6.85 10.13 -6.49
C SER A 2 5.58 9.26 -6.40
N PRO A 3 4.41 9.79 -6.83
CA PRO A 3 3.19 9.01 -6.92
C PRO A 3 3.38 7.78 -7.80
N ARG A 4 2.68 6.70 -7.48
CA ARG A 4 2.80 5.40 -8.16
C ARG A 4 1.41 4.90 -8.51
N LEU A 5 1.24 4.53 -9.77
CA LEU A 5 0.11 3.74 -10.25
C LEU A 5 0.65 2.36 -10.62
N SER A 6 0.04 1.29 -10.14
CA SER A 6 0.53 -0.05 -10.43
C SER A 6 -0.61 -1.04 -10.64
N THR A 7 -0.36 -2.01 -11.51
CA THR A 7 -1.25 -3.16 -11.73
C THR A 7 -0.46 -4.45 -11.59
N ARG A 8 -1.14 -5.50 -11.11
CA ARG A 8 -0.53 -6.83 -10.99
C ARG A 8 -0.66 -7.56 -12.33
N LEU A 9 0.46 -8.08 -12.80
CA LEU A 9 0.53 -8.89 -14.03
C LEU A 9 0.33 -10.37 -13.73
N SER A 10 0.79 -10.83 -12.56
CA SER A 10 0.54 -12.18 -12.07
C SER A 10 0.81 -12.31 -10.58
N ILE A 11 0.20 -13.33 -9.99
CA ILE A 11 0.52 -13.90 -8.68
C ILE A 11 0.72 -15.40 -8.84
N ARG A 12 1.65 -15.97 -8.06
CA ARG A 12 1.71 -17.40 -7.76
C ARG A 12 2.00 -17.64 -6.29
N TRP A 13 1.46 -18.72 -5.79
CA TRP A 13 1.85 -19.35 -4.54
C TRP A 13 2.90 -20.41 -4.85
N VAL A 14 4.14 -20.26 -4.38
CA VAL A 14 5.25 -21.10 -4.82
C VAL A 14 5.11 -22.52 -4.25
N PRO A 15 5.26 -23.60 -5.07
CA PRO A 15 5.75 -23.65 -6.45
C PRO A 15 4.66 -23.68 -7.55
N GLY A 16 3.42 -23.32 -7.22
CA GLY A 16 2.30 -23.29 -8.16
C GLY A 16 2.50 -22.34 -9.36
N GLU A 17 1.64 -22.53 -10.35
CA GLU A 17 1.66 -21.75 -11.59
C GLU A 17 1.19 -20.31 -11.38
N ALA A 18 1.73 -19.41 -12.20
CA ALA A 18 1.34 -18.00 -12.20
C ALA A 18 -0.02 -17.81 -12.88
N SER A 19 -0.85 -16.97 -12.28
CA SER A 19 -2.15 -16.55 -12.84
C SER A 19 -2.42 -15.08 -12.50
N GLU A 20 -3.39 -14.45 -13.17
CA GLU A 20 -3.87 -13.12 -12.80
C GLU A 20 -5.40 -13.07 -12.87
N PRO A 21 -6.10 -13.56 -11.84
CA PRO A 21 -7.55 -13.62 -11.83
C PRO A 21 -8.21 -12.25 -11.63
N THR A 22 -7.43 -11.21 -11.35
CA THR A 22 -7.97 -9.89 -10.97
C THR A 22 -7.61 -8.78 -11.96
N ASP A 23 -8.45 -7.78 -12.04
CA ASP A 23 -8.08 -6.43 -12.48
C ASP A 23 -7.66 -5.65 -11.22
N THR A 24 -6.36 -5.66 -10.95
CA THR A 24 -5.77 -5.00 -9.78
C THR A 24 -5.29 -3.60 -10.15
N LEU A 25 -5.63 -2.61 -9.33
CA LEU A 25 -5.07 -1.26 -9.38
C LEU A 25 -4.66 -0.81 -7.97
N ILE A 26 -3.42 -0.32 -7.86
CA ILE A 26 -2.91 0.32 -6.65
C ILE A 26 -2.54 1.77 -6.96
N ILE A 27 -3.05 2.69 -6.14
CA ILE A 27 -2.62 4.09 -6.11
C ILE A 27 -1.77 4.28 -4.86
N GLY A 28 -0.54 4.73 -5.03
CA GLY A 28 0.37 5.10 -3.94
C GLY A 28 0.78 6.56 -4.02
N VAL A 29 0.64 7.31 -2.94
CA VAL A 29 1.06 8.72 -2.85
C VAL A 29 1.87 8.89 -1.57
N GLY A 30 3.16 9.20 -1.71
CA GLY A 30 4.06 9.25 -0.55
C GLY A 30 4.19 7.89 0.14
N GLY A 31 3.90 7.91 1.44
CA GLY A 31 3.82 6.74 2.32
C GLY A 31 2.42 6.13 2.43
N TRP A 32 1.44 6.55 1.63
CA TRP A 32 0.07 6.02 1.66
C TRP A 32 -0.24 5.18 0.42
N TYR A 33 -1.17 4.24 0.55
CA TYR A 33 -1.67 3.44 -0.58
C TYR A 33 -3.17 3.10 -0.47
N VAL A 34 -3.78 2.86 -1.63
CA VAL A 34 -5.11 2.27 -1.81
C VAL A 34 -4.97 1.15 -2.84
N ASP A 35 -5.26 -0.09 -2.45
CA ASP A 35 -5.17 -1.30 -3.28
C ASP A 35 -6.57 -1.89 -3.46
N LEU A 36 -6.98 -2.05 -4.73
CA LEU A 36 -8.23 -2.68 -5.11
C LEU A 36 -7.99 -3.78 -6.13
N ARG A 37 -8.41 -5.00 -5.80
CA ARG A 37 -8.33 -6.18 -6.66
C ARG A 37 -9.74 -6.69 -6.94
N ILE A 38 -10.20 -6.50 -8.18
CA ILE A 38 -11.52 -6.95 -8.62
C ILE A 38 -11.39 -8.26 -9.40
N THR A 39 -12.17 -9.27 -9.05
CA THR A 39 -12.23 -10.53 -9.77
C THR A 39 -12.70 -10.30 -11.21
N LYS A 40 -11.92 -10.75 -12.21
CA LYS A 40 -12.28 -10.61 -13.64
C LYS A 40 -13.52 -11.41 -14.03
N LEU A 41 -13.80 -12.50 -13.31
CA LEU A 41 -14.90 -13.42 -13.62
C LEU A 41 -16.27 -12.78 -13.38
N ASP A 42 -16.45 -12.09 -12.25
CA ASP A 42 -17.76 -11.64 -11.79
C ASP A 42 -17.81 -10.19 -11.28
N GLY A 43 -16.66 -9.50 -11.21
CA GLY A 43 -16.60 -8.13 -10.70
C GLY A 43 -16.69 -8.00 -9.17
N SER A 44 -16.60 -9.11 -8.43
CA SER A 44 -16.54 -9.10 -6.97
C SER A 44 -15.18 -8.59 -6.44
N ILE A 45 -15.13 -8.20 -5.16
CA ILE A 45 -13.87 -7.85 -4.49
C ILE A 45 -13.12 -9.14 -4.16
N ASP A 46 -11.96 -9.38 -4.78
CA ASP A 46 -11.05 -10.45 -4.36
C ASP A 46 -10.34 -10.04 -3.06
N TRP A 47 -9.75 -8.85 -3.07
CA TRP A 47 -9.13 -8.23 -1.91
C TRP A 47 -9.03 -6.72 -2.14
N ALA A 48 -9.32 -5.93 -1.11
CA ALA A 48 -9.12 -4.50 -1.12
C ALA A 48 -8.63 -4.04 0.24
N MET A 49 -7.64 -3.15 0.26
CA MET A 49 -7.04 -2.64 1.48
C MET A 49 -6.43 -1.27 1.28
N ALA A 50 -6.27 -0.52 2.35
CA ALA A 50 -5.59 0.77 2.34
C ALA A 50 -4.87 1.03 3.66
N GLY A 51 -3.83 1.86 3.59
CA GLY A 51 -3.05 2.25 4.75
C GLY A 51 -1.70 2.84 4.38
N GLU A 52 -0.69 2.54 5.18
CA GLU A 52 0.65 3.12 5.03
C GLU A 52 1.63 2.10 4.46
N ARG A 53 2.45 2.56 3.52
CA ARG A 53 3.62 1.87 3.00
C ARG A 53 4.88 2.43 3.66
N LEU A 54 5.56 1.58 4.39
CA LEU A 54 6.81 1.88 5.09
C LEU A 54 7.98 1.17 4.39
N ILE A 55 9.09 1.86 4.18
CA ILE A 55 10.31 1.25 3.63
C ILE A 55 11.14 0.71 4.79
N LEU A 56 11.35 -0.61 4.83
CA LEU A 56 12.17 -1.29 5.85
C LEU A 56 13.64 -1.42 5.43
N SER A 57 13.90 -1.62 4.14
CA SER A 57 15.24 -1.69 3.55
C SER A 57 15.22 -1.13 2.13
N GLN A 58 16.34 -0.56 1.68
CA GLN A 58 16.50 -0.10 0.29
C GLN A 58 17.15 -1.17 -0.61
N GLU A 59 17.94 -2.08 -0.02
CA GLU A 59 18.72 -3.09 -0.76
C GLU A 59 18.68 -4.44 -0.02
N PRO A 60 17.88 -5.42 -0.49
CA PRO A 60 16.82 -5.25 -1.49
C PRO A 60 15.72 -4.32 -0.96
N LEU A 61 15.03 -3.62 -1.87
CA LEU A 61 13.90 -2.78 -1.49
C LEU A 61 12.85 -3.65 -0.79
N THR A 62 12.65 -3.41 0.50
CA THR A 62 11.71 -4.16 1.33
C THR A 62 10.71 -3.18 1.91
N CYS A 63 9.43 -3.45 1.71
CA CYS A 63 8.34 -2.61 2.20
C CYS A 63 7.47 -3.38 3.17
N LYS A 64 6.83 -2.63 4.07
CA LYS A 64 5.76 -3.08 4.94
C LYS A 64 4.51 -2.28 4.65
N TRP A 65 3.36 -2.93 4.56
CA TRP A 65 2.07 -2.28 4.32
C TRP A 65 1.15 -2.49 5.51
N THR A 66 0.65 -1.41 6.09
CA THR A 66 -0.30 -1.47 7.20
C THR A 66 -1.73 -1.51 6.68
N HIS A 67 -2.58 -2.33 7.29
CA HIS A 67 -3.94 -2.54 6.84
C HIS A 67 -4.88 -1.77 7.77
N TRP A 68 -5.17 -0.52 7.41
CA TRP A 68 -6.10 0.32 8.17
C TRP A 68 -7.54 -0.10 7.88
N ILE A 69 -7.81 -0.45 6.62
CA ILE A 69 -9.02 -1.14 6.19
C ILE A 69 -8.62 -2.33 5.34
N ASP A 70 -9.37 -3.44 5.43
CA ASP A 70 -9.11 -4.68 4.72
C ASP A 70 -10.40 -5.48 4.52
N SER A 71 -10.69 -5.86 3.27
CA SER A 71 -11.93 -6.56 2.88
C SER A 71 -11.97 -8.04 3.32
N ARG A 72 -10.83 -8.61 3.71
CA ARG A 72 -10.67 -9.96 4.29
C ARG A 72 -10.54 -9.90 5.82
N GLY A 73 -10.57 -8.71 6.41
CA GLY A 73 -10.49 -8.51 7.85
C GLY A 73 -9.08 -8.69 8.44
N TYR A 74 -8.04 -8.70 7.60
CA TYR A 74 -6.66 -8.78 8.08
C TYR A 74 -6.16 -7.43 8.58
N THR A 75 -5.50 -7.43 9.74
CA THR A 75 -4.91 -6.23 10.35
C THR A 75 -3.40 -6.32 10.49
N GLU A 76 -2.84 -7.53 10.32
CA GLU A 76 -1.40 -7.73 10.38
C GLU A 76 -0.74 -7.14 9.14
N PRO A 77 0.34 -6.37 9.28
CA PRO A 77 1.02 -5.79 8.13
C PRO A 77 1.68 -6.82 7.24
N ASP A 78 1.52 -6.68 5.92
CA ASP A 78 2.25 -7.47 4.94
C ASP A 78 3.68 -6.95 4.76
N VAL A 79 4.63 -7.86 4.50
CA VAL A 79 6.03 -7.52 4.21
C VAL A 79 6.48 -8.22 2.93
N GLY A 80 7.00 -7.42 2.01
CA GLY A 80 7.38 -7.84 0.67
C GLY A 80 8.71 -7.22 0.25
N SER A 81 9.53 -8.03 -0.44
CA SER A 81 10.82 -7.63 -1.00
C SER A 81 10.75 -7.57 -2.52
N PHE A 82 11.35 -6.53 -3.11
CA PHE A 82 11.31 -6.28 -4.54
C PHE A 82 12.66 -6.50 -5.20
N LYS A 83 12.60 -7.02 -6.42
CA LYS A 83 13.69 -7.01 -7.40
C LYS A 83 13.18 -6.59 -8.77
N PRO A 84 14.02 -6.04 -9.65
CA PRO A 84 13.64 -5.76 -11.03
C PRO A 84 13.15 -7.03 -11.76
N ALA A 85 12.13 -6.90 -12.59
CA ALA A 85 11.72 -7.94 -13.54
C ALA A 85 12.44 -7.75 -14.89
N SER A 86 11.99 -8.45 -15.92
CA SER A 86 12.58 -8.37 -17.28
C SER A 86 12.32 -7.03 -17.97
N GLN A 87 11.17 -6.40 -17.74
CA GLN A 87 10.85 -5.07 -18.26
C GLN A 87 11.20 -4.00 -17.21
N SER A 88 11.65 -2.82 -17.65
CA SER A 88 12.07 -1.73 -16.76
C SER A 88 10.93 -1.14 -15.93
N THR A 89 9.68 -1.31 -16.37
CA THR A 89 8.47 -0.90 -15.63
C THR A 89 7.99 -1.95 -14.65
N ASP A 90 8.57 -3.16 -14.70
CA ASP A 90 8.05 -4.32 -14.00
C ASP A 90 8.98 -4.70 -12.83
N SER A 91 8.39 -5.17 -11.74
CA SER A 91 9.09 -5.62 -10.55
C SER A 91 8.51 -6.93 -10.05
N ILE A 92 9.36 -7.75 -9.43
CA ILE A 92 8.96 -8.99 -8.79
C ILE A 92 8.98 -8.73 -7.28
N GLU A 93 7.81 -8.83 -6.67
CA GLU A 93 7.64 -8.85 -5.23
C GLU A 93 7.61 -10.30 -4.73
N THR A 94 8.32 -10.57 -3.64
CA THR A 94 8.24 -11.84 -2.93
C THR A 94 8.00 -11.60 -1.45
N GLY A 95 7.16 -12.44 -0.85
CA GLY A 95 6.87 -12.41 0.57
C GLY A 95 6.29 -13.74 1.03
N SER A 96 5.62 -13.73 2.17
CA SER A 96 4.83 -14.87 2.66
C SER A 96 3.59 -14.35 3.35
N MET A 97 2.44 -14.92 3.02
CA MET A 97 1.17 -14.59 3.65
C MET A 97 0.29 -15.85 3.74
N LEU A 98 -0.84 -15.78 4.43
CA LEU A 98 -1.79 -16.88 4.50
C LEU A 98 -2.40 -17.14 3.11
N HIS A 99 -2.24 -18.35 2.61
CA HIS A 99 -2.85 -18.76 1.35
C HIS A 99 -4.37 -18.87 1.54
N PRO A 100 -5.20 -18.21 0.70
CA PRO A 100 -6.64 -18.06 0.94
C PRO A 100 -7.40 -19.38 0.96
N GLU A 101 -6.98 -20.39 0.17
CA GLU A 101 -7.69 -21.67 0.10
C GLU A 101 -7.43 -22.60 1.28
N ASN A 102 -6.27 -22.53 1.93
CA ASN A 102 -5.85 -23.52 2.92
C ASN A 102 -5.40 -22.90 4.26
N ASN A 103 -5.33 -21.57 4.36
CA ASN A 103 -4.88 -20.81 5.52
C ASN A 103 -3.49 -21.22 6.05
N ILE A 104 -2.61 -21.66 5.15
CA ILE A 104 -1.21 -21.99 5.47
C ILE A 104 -0.34 -20.81 5.03
N MET A 105 0.58 -20.39 5.90
CA MET A 105 1.61 -19.42 5.56
C MET A 105 2.43 -19.93 4.39
N THR A 106 2.30 -19.28 3.24
CA THR A 106 2.83 -19.76 1.97
C THR A 106 3.63 -18.65 1.28
N PRO A 107 4.83 -18.95 0.75
CA PRO A 107 5.57 -17.99 -0.04
C PRO A 107 4.81 -17.62 -1.32
N TYR A 108 4.78 -16.33 -1.64
CA TYR A 108 4.19 -15.83 -2.87
C TYR A 108 5.23 -15.10 -3.72
N GLU A 109 4.93 -15.02 -5.01
CA GLU A 109 5.59 -14.13 -5.95
C GLU A 109 4.51 -13.37 -6.72
N GLU A 110 4.58 -12.05 -6.69
CA GLU A 110 3.73 -11.16 -7.48
C GLU A 110 4.60 -10.38 -8.48
N VAL A 111 4.15 -10.30 -9.74
CA VAL A 111 4.78 -9.46 -10.75
C VAL A 111 3.93 -8.21 -10.91
N TRP A 112 4.52 -7.05 -10.64
CA TRP A 112 3.87 -5.75 -10.68
C TRP A 112 4.38 -4.91 -11.83
N ARG A 113 3.49 -4.21 -12.53
CA ARG A 113 3.82 -3.20 -13.54
C ARG A 113 3.48 -1.81 -13.03
N THR A 114 4.45 -0.90 -13.13
CA THR A 114 4.23 0.53 -12.96
C THR A 114 3.55 1.09 -14.20
N LEU A 115 2.41 1.75 -14.01
CA LEU A 115 1.64 2.41 -15.06
C LEU A 115 1.97 3.91 -15.12
N PRO A 116 2.01 4.51 -16.32
CA PRO A 116 2.06 5.96 -16.44
C PRO A 116 0.74 6.56 -15.94
N ALA A 117 0.82 7.67 -15.20
CA ALA A 117 -0.38 8.44 -14.84
C ALA A 117 -0.98 9.08 -16.10
N THR A 118 -2.30 8.99 -16.25
CA THR A 118 -3.04 9.54 -17.39
C THR A 118 -3.61 10.91 -17.04
N PHE A 119 -3.87 11.76 -18.03
CA PHE A 119 -4.56 13.05 -17.85
C PHE A 119 -3.94 13.98 -16.78
N THR A 120 -2.62 13.95 -16.58
CA THR A 120 -1.92 14.78 -15.57
C THR A 120 -1.96 16.28 -15.88
N ASP A 121 -2.27 16.68 -17.11
CA ASP A 121 -2.49 18.10 -17.44
C ASP A 121 -3.84 18.60 -16.91
N ARG A 122 -4.81 17.69 -16.74
CA ARG A 122 -6.16 17.97 -16.21
C ARG A 122 -6.23 17.74 -14.71
N PHE A 123 -5.60 16.67 -14.24
CA PHE A 123 -5.52 16.27 -12.84
C PHE A 123 -4.04 16.30 -12.41
N PRO A 124 -3.47 17.49 -12.18
CA PRO A 124 -2.04 17.65 -11.96
C PRO A 124 -1.60 17.18 -10.58
N SER A 125 -2.51 16.97 -9.63
CA SER A 125 -2.17 16.45 -8.31
C SER A 125 -2.54 14.98 -8.16
N ALA A 126 -1.79 14.31 -7.30
CA ALA A 126 -2.05 12.99 -6.79
C ALA A 126 -2.30 13.10 -5.29
N TRP A 127 -3.33 12.43 -4.79
CA TRP A 127 -3.66 12.49 -3.37
C TRP A 127 -4.30 11.21 -2.86
N ILE A 128 -4.14 11.00 -1.55
CA ILE A 128 -4.91 10.01 -0.80
C ILE A 128 -5.58 10.74 0.37
N LEU A 129 -6.87 10.48 0.58
CA LEU A 129 -7.66 10.97 1.70
C LEU A 129 -8.11 9.81 2.57
N ARG A 130 -8.15 10.02 3.89
CA ARG A 130 -8.77 9.11 4.85
C ARG A 130 -9.87 9.83 5.60
N SER A 131 -11.07 9.27 5.71
CA SER A 131 -12.12 9.88 6.54
C SER A 131 -11.66 10.03 8.00
N VAL A 132 -12.19 11.02 8.71
CA VAL A 132 -11.85 11.25 10.12
C VAL A 132 -12.18 10.03 10.99
N ASP A 133 -13.25 9.29 10.66
CA ASP A 133 -13.62 8.03 11.32
C ASP A 133 -12.70 6.84 10.98
N GLY A 134 -11.75 7.02 10.06
CA GLY A 134 -10.76 6.03 9.64
C GLY A 134 -11.31 4.93 8.73
N LYS A 135 -12.60 4.98 8.34
CA LYS A 135 -13.25 3.88 7.62
C LYS A 135 -13.23 4.01 6.11
N THR A 136 -12.97 5.19 5.56
CA THR A 136 -13.02 5.44 4.11
C THR A 136 -11.67 5.94 3.63
N PHE A 137 -11.14 5.32 2.57
CA PHE A 137 -9.95 5.78 1.88
C PHE A 137 -10.27 6.10 0.43
N LEU A 138 -9.81 7.26 -0.02
CA LEU A 138 -9.96 7.74 -1.39
C LEU A 138 -8.57 7.99 -1.97
N GLY A 139 -8.35 7.60 -3.22
CA GLY A 139 -7.09 7.88 -3.93
C GLY A 139 -7.37 8.38 -5.32
N GLN A 140 -6.66 9.42 -5.74
CA GLN A 140 -6.64 9.89 -7.13
C GLN A 140 -5.19 10.05 -7.60
N LEU A 141 -4.93 9.59 -8.82
CA LEU A 141 -3.69 9.86 -9.53
C LEU A 141 -4.00 9.98 -11.01
N GLY A 142 -3.92 11.20 -11.54
CA GLY A 142 -4.30 11.44 -12.92
C GLY A 142 -5.78 11.14 -13.14
N GLY A 143 -6.12 10.48 -14.24
CA GLY A 143 -7.48 10.04 -14.56
C GLY A 143 -7.92 8.73 -13.90
N ASP A 144 -7.29 8.30 -12.81
CA ASP A 144 -7.69 7.11 -12.06
C ASP A 144 -8.12 7.49 -10.64
N PHE A 145 -9.23 6.91 -10.18
CA PHE A 145 -9.79 7.14 -8.85
C PHE A 145 -10.24 5.83 -8.20
N LEU A 146 -9.89 5.66 -6.92
CA LEU A 146 -10.30 4.56 -6.07
C LEU A 146 -11.00 5.10 -4.81
N ALA A 147 -12.10 4.48 -4.43
CA ALA A 147 -12.77 4.70 -3.15
C ALA A 147 -13.03 3.36 -2.47
N LEU A 148 -12.58 3.22 -1.24
CA LEU A 148 -12.80 2.04 -0.40
C LEU A 148 -13.46 2.47 0.90
N LYS A 149 -14.40 1.68 1.39
CA LYS A 149 -14.96 1.83 2.74
C LYS A 149 -14.89 0.48 3.46
N GLY A 150 -14.23 0.50 4.61
CA GLY A 150 -14.13 -0.61 5.55
C GLY A 150 -15.48 -0.97 6.18
N GLY A 151 -15.51 -2.13 6.85
CA GLY A 151 -16.73 -2.69 7.40
C GLY A 151 -17.38 -1.90 8.55
N ASN A 152 -18.58 -2.32 8.91
CA ASN A 152 -19.40 -1.70 9.95
C ASN A 152 -18.80 -1.92 11.35
N GLU A 153 -18.09 -3.02 11.56
CA GLU A 153 -17.48 -3.44 12.83
C GLU A 153 -16.21 -2.65 13.20
N GLY A 154 -15.63 -1.89 12.27
CA GLY A 154 -14.42 -1.11 12.49
C GLY A 154 -13.72 -0.77 11.17
N PRO A 155 -12.63 0.02 11.19
CA PRO A 155 -11.82 0.29 10.00
C PRO A 155 -11.44 -1.00 9.26
N ALA A 156 -10.97 -2.01 10.01
CA ALA A 156 -10.82 -3.37 9.51
C ALA A 156 -12.10 -4.18 9.81
N GLY A 157 -12.72 -4.74 8.76
CA GLY A 157 -13.94 -5.53 8.88
C GLY A 157 -14.53 -5.88 7.51
N MET A 158 -14.98 -7.12 7.35
CA MET A 158 -15.53 -7.62 6.08
C MET A 158 -16.98 -7.16 5.88
N THR A 159 -17.80 -7.22 6.93
CA THR A 159 -19.23 -6.89 6.88
C THR A 159 -19.42 -5.41 6.57
N GLY A 160 -20.06 -5.09 5.45
CA GLY A 160 -20.27 -3.69 5.04
C GLY A 160 -19.16 -3.13 4.15
N PHE A 161 -18.12 -3.91 3.81
CA PHE A 161 -17.05 -3.42 2.95
C PHE A 161 -17.60 -3.14 1.54
N CYS A 162 -17.22 -1.99 0.95
CA CYS A 162 -17.58 -1.66 -0.43
C CYS A 162 -16.46 -0.89 -1.12
N ALA A 163 -16.42 -0.97 -2.45
CA ALA A 163 -15.40 -0.35 -3.27
C ALA A 163 -15.96 0.24 -4.57
N ARG A 164 -15.31 1.31 -5.05
CA ARG A 164 -15.53 1.91 -6.36
C ARG A 164 -14.21 2.21 -7.04
N ARG A 165 -14.15 1.93 -8.35
CA ARG A 165 -13.09 2.38 -9.25
C ARG A 165 -13.70 3.22 -10.36
N GLU A 166 -13.18 4.42 -10.55
CA GLU A 166 -13.55 5.29 -11.66
C GLU A 166 -12.33 5.65 -12.49
N ALA A 167 -12.56 5.93 -13.77
CA ALA A 167 -11.55 6.44 -14.68
C ALA A 167 -12.11 7.61 -15.49
N TRP A 168 -11.25 8.56 -15.86
CA TRP A 168 -11.64 9.65 -16.76
C TRP A 168 -11.84 9.14 -18.19
N ASP A 169 -12.95 9.53 -18.82
CA ASP A 169 -13.24 9.31 -20.23
C ASP A 169 -13.21 10.65 -20.96
N ASP A 170 -12.12 10.91 -21.68
CA ASP A 170 -11.90 12.19 -22.37
C ASP A 170 -12.90 12.44 -23.52
N ALA A 171 -13.39 11.37 -24.15
CA ALA A 171 -14.38 11.49 -25.21
C ALA A 171 -15.73 11.96 -24.65
N LYS A 172 -16.06 11.57 -23.42
CA LYS A 172 -17.25 12.04 -22.70
C LYS A 172 -17.01 13.32 -21.92
N GLY A 173 -15.74 13.64 -21.63
CA GLY A 173 -15.38 14.70 -20.70
C GLY A 173 -15.95 14.46 -19.31
N ASP A 174 -16.02 13.19 -18.87
CA ASP A 174 -16.59 12.80 -17.59
C ASP A 174 -15.88 11.58 -16.97
N TRP A 175 -16.04 11.40 -15.66
CA TRP A 175 -15.61 10.18 -14.98
C TRP A 175 -16.60 9.06 -15.25
N ILE A 176 -16.07 7.87 -15.54
CA ILE A 176 -16.86 6.65 -15.73
C ILE A 176 -16.57 5.66 -14.62
N THR A 177 -17.62 5.12 -14.01
CA THR A 177 -17.50 4.02 -13.06
C THR A 177 -17.10 2.75 -13.81
N LYS A 178 -15.94 2.20 -13.47
CA LYS A 178 -15.42 0.93 -14.01
C LYS A 178 -15.92 -0.25 -13.19
N TYR A 179 -15.87 -0.11 -11.87
CA TYR A 179 -16.34 -1.11 -10.92
C TYR A 179 -17.03 -0.43 -9.75
N GLU A 180 -18.09 -1.06 -9.26
CA GLU A 180 -18.80 -0.69 -8.05
C GLU A 180 -19.35 -1.98 -7.44
N THR A 181 -18.91 -2.34 -6.23
CA THR A 181 -19.18 -3.67 -5.65
C THR A 181 -19.03 -3.68 -4.13
N GLY A 182 -19.57 -4.72 -3.48
CA GLY A 182 -19.63 -4.87 -2.02
C GLY A 182 -20.99 -4.51 -1.44
N ASP A 183 -21.01 -4.03 -0.20
CA ASP A 183 -22.24 -3.70 0.53
C ASP A 183 -23.04 -2.57 -0.12
N GLU A 184 -24.27 -2.86 -0.55
CA GLU A 184 -25.11 -1.93 -1.32
C GLU A 184 -25.47 -0.66 -0.55
N GLN A 185 -25.68 -0.74 0.77
CA GLN A 185 -26.06 0.42 1.58
C GLN A 185 -24.91 1.40 1.70
N ASN A 186 -23.72 0.90 1.99
CA ASN A 186 -22.51 1.72 2.07
C ASN A 186 -22.09 2.26 0.70
N LEU A 187 -22.31 1.49 -0.36
CA LEU A 187 -21.96 1.85 -1.73
C LEU A 187 -22.73 3.08 -2.25
N GLN A 188 -24.01 3.23 -1.86
CA GLN A 188 -24.83 4.41 -2.18
C GLN A 188 -24.24 5.71 -1.66
N HIS A 189 -23.53 5.65 -0.53
CA HIS A 189 -22.92 6.81 0.14
C HIS A 189 -21.41 6.91 -0.09
N LEU A 190 -20.80 5.94 -0.77
CA LEU A 190 -19.39 5.97 -1.08
C LEU A 190 -19.11 7.16 -2.04
N PRO A 191 -18.03 7.93 -1.84
CA PRO A 191 -17.66 9.02 -2.74
C PRO A 191 -17.44 8.59 -4.19
N ARG A 192 -17.86 9.44 -5.13
CA ARG A 192 -17.65 9.28 -6.58
C ARG A 192 -17.31 10.63 -7.21
N LEU A 193 -16.37 10.64 -8.16
CA LEU A 193 -16.03 11.85 -8.90
C LEU A 193 -17.05 12.15 -10.00
N ALA A 194 -17.64 11.11 -10.61
CA ALA A 194 -18.65 11.27 -11.66
C ALA A 194 -19.83 12.18 -11.28
N GLN A 195 -20.17 12.29 -9.98
CA GLN A 195 -21.23 13.18 -9.52
C GLN A 195 -20.71 14.56 -9.11
N GLU A 196 -19.53 14.64 -8.48
CA GLU A 196 -18.96 15.91 -7.99
C GLU A 196 -18.45 16.81 -9.12
N THR A 197 -17.92 16.23 -10.20
CA THR A 197 -17.32 17.01 -11.29
C THR A 197 -18.30 17.46 -12.37
N GLN A 198 -19.54 16.94 -12.38
CA GLN A 198 -20.58 17.38 -13.31
C GLN A 198 -20.83 18.89 -13.20
N ASN A 199 -20.73 19.45 -11.98
CA ASN A 199 -20.85 20.90 -11.75
C ASN A 199 -19.54 21.68 -11.95
N ARG A 200 -18.41 21.00 -12.22
CA ARG A 200 -17.06 21.60 -12.28
C ARG A 200 -16.34 21.37 -13.62
N ALA A 201 -17.02 20.79 -14.62
CA ALA A 201 -16.46 20.45 -15.94
C ALA A 201 -15.14 19.66 -15.86
N GLY A 202 -15.03 18.75 -14.87
CA GLY A 202 -13.84 17.93 -14.70
C GLY A 202 -12.58 18.70 -14.29
N LYS A 203 -12.71 19.84 -13.61
CA LYS A 203 -11.58 20.56 -12.98
C LYS A 203 -11.21 19.94 -11.63
N GLU A 204 -9.95 20.10 -11.25
CA GLU A 204 -9.41 19.74 -9.94
C GLU A 204 -10.20 20.41 -8.80
N MET A 205 -10.27 19.73 -7.65
CA MET A 205 -11.01 20.23 -6.50
C MET A 205 -10.22 21.34 -5.78
N GLU A 206 -10.91 22.43 -5.39
CA GLU A 206 -10.26 23.62 -4.82
C GLU A 206 -9.40 23.35 -3.58
N TRP A 207 -9.81 22.40 -2.72
CA TRP A 207 -9.08 22.06 -1.51
C TRP A 207 -7.65 21.52 -1.79
N VAL A 208 -7.43 20.95 -2.97
CA VAL A 208 -6.16 20.30 -3.34
C VAL A 208 -5.01 21.31 -3.37
N MET A 209 -5.27 22.52 -3.87
CA MET A 209 -4.23 23.55 -4.06
C MET A 209 -3.74 24.18 -2.74
N GLY A 210 -4.51 24.06 -1.66
CA GLY A 210 -4.24 24.71 -0.37
C GLY A 210 -3.92 23.78 0.79
N SER A 211 -4.07 22.46 0.60
CA SER A 211 -3.94 21.48 1.67
C SER A 211 -2.56 20.80 1.66
N LYS A 212 -2.14 20.28 2.82
CA LYS A 212 -0.96 19.44 3.00
C LYS A 212 -1.32 18.17 3.76
N GLU A 213 -0.38 17.22 3.81
CA GLU A 213 -0.52 16.03 4.66
C GLU A 213 -0.87 16.42 6.11
N GLY A 214 -1.87 15.72 6.66
CA GLY A 214 -2.41 15.93 8.00
C GLY A 214 -3.53 16.96 8.10
N ASP A 215 -3.75 17.79 7.07
CA ASP A 215 -4.85 18.76 7.10
C ASP A 215 -6.21 18.05 7.04
N THR A 216 -7.21 18.63 7.70
CA THR A 216 -8.61 18.20 7.57
C THR A 216 -9.30 19.01 6.48
N VAL A 217 -9.97 18.32 5.55
CA VAL A 217 -10.69 18.90 4.42
C VAL A 217 -12.14 18.43 4.40
N ASP A 218 -13.06 19.33 4.08
CA ASP A 218 -14.47 19.04 3.87
C ASP A 218 -14.71 18.75 2.38
N VAL A 219 -15.00 17.50 2.03
CA VAL A 219 -15.20 17.06 0.64
C VAL A 219 -16.17 15.88 0.61
N PHE A 220 -16.95 15.72 -0.46
CA PHE A 220 -17.98 14.66 -0.57
C PHE A 220 -18.99 14.65 0.59
N GLY A 221 -19.27 15.82 1.17
CA GLY A 221 -20.19 15.95 2.30
C GLY A 221 -19.67 15.40 3.64
N ALA A 222 -18.38 15.09 3.76
CA ALA A 222 -17.77 14.60 4.99
C ALA A 222 -16.34 15.15 5.21
N GLN A 223 -15.81 14.92 6.41
CA GLN A 223 -14.45 15.33 6.77
C GLN A 223 -13.43 14.22 6.51
N TYR A 224 -12.34 14.62 5.87
CA TYR A 224 -11.20 13.75 5.55
C TYR A 224 -9.90 14.38 6.03
N ILE A 225 -8.96 13.53 6.41
CA ILE A 225 -7.56 13.86 6.66
C ILE A 225 -6.79 13.59 5.37
N ALA A 226 -6.05 14.57 4.90
CA ALA A 226 -5.17 14.41 3.75
C ALA A 226 -3.96 13.53 4.11
N GLY A 227 -3.82 12.37 3.46
CA GLY A 227 -2.66 11.49 3.62
C GLY A 227 -1.41 12.06 2.97
N LEU A 228 -1.49 12.49 1.71
CA LEU A 228 -0.47 13.34 1.06
C LEU A 228 -1.06 13.93 -0.22
N ILE A 229 -0.54 15.08 -0.64
CA ILE A 229 -0.84 15.71 -1.93
C ILE A 229 0.50 15.97 -2.65
N GLU A 230 0.71 15.38 -3.83
CA GLU A 230 1.89 15.63 -4.66
C GLU A 230 1.48 16.05 -6.07
N TYR A 231 2.11 17.08 -6.64
CA TYR A 231 1.89 17.46 -8.03
C TYR A 231 2.61 16.51 -9.00
N ALA A 232 1.84 15.74 -9.76
CA ALA A 232 2.28 14.77 -10.76
C ALA A 232 3.01 15.42 -11.95
N SER A 233 2.61 16.63 -12.37
CA SER A 233 3.19 17.31 -13.55
C SER A 233 4.63 17.82 -13.35
N LEU A 234 5.07 18.02 -12.10
CA LEU A 234 6.38 18.64 -11.80
C LEU A 234 7.57 17.68 -11.90
N ARG A 235 7.38 16.38 -12.15
CA ARG A 235 8.48 15.39 -12.20
C ARG A 235 8.85 14.82 -13.57
N TYR A 236 8.02 15.00 -14.60
CA TYR A 236 8.37 14.52 -15.96
C TYR A 236 9.33 15.46 -16.70
N GLY A 237 9.52 16.70 -16.23
CA GLY A 237 10.53 17.63 -16.73
C GLY A 237 11.86 17.53 -15.98
N ARG A 238 12.72 16.57 -16.37
CA ARG A 238 14.09 16.28 -15.88
C ARG A 238 14.22 15.09 -14.92
N ILE A 239 14.18 13.88 -15.48
CA ILE A 239 15.00 12.77 -14.96
C ILE A 239 15.99 12.39 -16.05
N LEU A 240 17.08 13.16 -16.14
CA LEU A 240 18.35 12.61 -16.61
C LEU A 240 18.86 11.74 -15.46
N ALA A 241 19.09 10.47 -15.77
CA ALA A 241 19.58 9.45 -14.85
C ALA A 241 20.75 9.97 -13.99
N LEU A 242 20.51 10.14 -12.69
CA LEU A 242 21.58 10.11 -11.70
C LEU A 242 21.71 8.66 -11.23
N ILE A 243 22.38 7.86 -12.06
CA ILE A 243 23.12 6.71 -11.54
C ILE A 243 24.31 7.32 -10.81
N PRO A 244 24.47 7.14 -9.48
CA PRO A 244 25.69 7.56 -8.83
C PRO A 244 26.83 6.75 -9.42
N LYS A 245 27.73 7.42 -10.15
CA LYS A 245 29.05 6.87 -10.47
C LYS A 245 29.68 6.49 -9.14
N VAL A 246 29.93 5.19 -8.95
CA VAL A 246 30.80 4.68 -7.90
C VAL A 246 32.13 5.41 -8.08
N ALA A 247 32.45 6.31 -7.16
CA ALA A 247 33.76 6.92 -7.09
C ALA A 247 34.72 5.81 -6.66
N HIS A 248 35.59 5.36 -7.58
CA HIS A 248 36.75 4.57 -7.19
C HIS A 248 37.59 5.41 -6.22
N PRO A 249 38.05 4.84 -5.09
CA PRO A 249 38.99 5.55 -4.22
C PRO A 249 40.27 5.83 -5.02
N PRO A 250 40.90 7.00 -4.83
CA PRO A 250 42.17 7.29 -5.49
C PRO A 250 43.21 6.28 -5.04
N SER A 251 43.84 5.62 -6.02
CA SER A 251 45.03 4.80 -5.83
C SER A 251 46.13 5.64 -5.20
N LEU A 252 46.59 5.25 -4.01
CA LEU A 252 47.81 5.82 -3.41
C LEU A 252 49.04 5.41 -4.25
N PRO A 253 50.00 6.32 -4.46
CA PRO A 253 51.26 5.99 -5.14
C PRO A 253 52.10 5.03 -4.29
N PRO A 254 52.94 4.19 -4.92
CA PRO A 254 53.82 3.28 -4.21
C PRO A 254 54.98 4.05 -3.56
N ASP A 255 55.49 3.45 -2.48
CA ASP A 255 56.77 3.74 -1.82
C ASP A 255 56.84 4.92 -0.85
N SER A 256 56.67 4.61 0.44
CA SER A 256 57.68 4.99 1.43
C SER A 256 57.70 3.99 2.58
N VAL A 257 58.75 3.16 2.55
CA VAL A 257 59.21 2.33 3.65
C VAL A 257 59.79 3.25 4.73
N THR A 258 59.37 3.09 5.98
CA THR A 258 60.27 3.32 7.12
C THR A 258 59.86 2.49 8.32
N HIS A 259 60.80 1.68 8.78
CA HIS A 259 60.76 0.87 9.98
C HIS A 259 60.73 1.72 11.26
N ALA A 260 59.96 1.29 12.26
CA ALA A 260 60.40 1.30 13.65
C ALA A 260 59.67 0.22 14.46
N PHE A 261 60.45 -0.74 14.97
CA PHE A 261 60.18 -1.61 16.11
C PHE A 261 59.82 -0.76 17.36
N THR A 262 59.12 -1.19 18.43
CA THR A 262 59.26 -2.43 19.22
C THR A 262 58.17 -2.49 20.32
N ARG A 263 57.76 -3.72 20.65
CA ARG A 263 57.48 -4.32 21.98
C ARG A 263 56.29 -3.88 22.88
N ALA A 264 55.43 -4.88 23.06
CA ALA A 264 54.54 -5.28 24.16
C ALA A 264 54.66 -4.62 25.55
N THR A 265 53.52 -4.52 26.26
CA THR A 265 53.31 -5.14 27.58
C THR A 265 51.83 -5.21 27.96
N SER A 266 51.50 -6.29 28.64
CA SER A 266 50.27 -6.62 29.37
C SER A 266 49.98 -5.69 30.55
N GLY A 267 48.70 -5.52 30.91
CA GLY A 267 48.33 -4.97 32.22
C GLY A 267 46.83 -4.85 32.41
N GLY A 268 46.24 -5.74 33.20
CA GLY A 268 44.85 -5.67 33.64
C GLY A 268 44.61 -4.53 34.64
N GLY A 269 43.35 -4.10 34.74
CA GLY A 269 42.92 -3.11 35.72
C GLY A 269 41.41 -2.88 35.69
N LYS A 270 40.71 -3.52 36.63
CA LYS A 270 39.32 -3.27 37.00
C LYS A 270 39.07 -1.77 37.24
N LYS A 271 37.85 -1.28 36.94
CA LYS A 271 37.10 -0.36 37.81
C LYS A 271 35.60 -0.34 37.47
N ASN A 272 34.83 -0.21 38.56
CA ASN A 272 33.38 -0.29 38.69
C ASN A 272 32.65 1.02 38.31
N HIS A 273 31.31 0.94 38.44
CA HIS A 273 30.24 1.96 38.40
C HIS A 273 29.47 1.95 37.07
N SER A 274 28.14 1.93 36.99
CA SER A 274 27.09 2.14 38.00
C SER A 274 25.73 1.60 37.51
N SER A 275 25.01 0.92 38.41
CA SER A 275 23.57 0.98 38.74
C SER A 275 22.45 1.34 37.73
N ALA A 276 21.31 0.67 38.02
CA ALA A 276 19.89 1.05 37.83
C ALA A 276 19.27 0.75 36.45
N SER A 277 18.52 -0.36 36.29
CA SER A 277 17.15 -0.69 36.74
C SER A 277 16.09 -0.40 35.67
N TYR A 278 15.43 -1.44 35.14
CA TYR A 278 14.06 -1.32 34.65
C TYR A 278 13.27 -2.62 34.84
N ILE A 279 12.43 -2.58 35.87
CA ILE A 279 11.07 -3.13 36.04
C ILE A 279 10.61 -4.13 34.97
N ARG A 280 10.49 -5.41 35.37
CA ARG A 280 9.57 -6.38 34.76
C ARG A 280 8.14 -6.04 35.19
N ARG A 281 7.23 -5.89 34.25
CA ARG A 281 5.79 -6.02 34.49
C ARG A 281 5.32 -7.35 33.91
N ASP A 282 4.95 -8.24 34.82
CA ASP A 282 4.00 -9.32 34.57
C ASP A 282 2.63 -8.71 34.30
N SER A 283 1.95 -9.18 33.26
CA SER A 283 0.49 -9.14 33.19
C SER A 283 0.00 -10.36 32.44
N ARG A 284 -0.43 -11.35 33.23
CA ARG A 284 -1.26 -12.47 32.82
C ARG A 284 -2.64 -11.94 32.45
N PHE A 285 -3.20 -12.38 31.33
CA PHE A 285 -4.65 -12.45 31.15
C PHE A 285 -5.03 -13.81 30.54
N PRO A 286 -6.21 -14.35 30.90
CA PRO A 286 -6.55 -15.75 30.70
C PRO A 286 -7.11 -16.03 29.31
N ILE A 287 -6.82 -17.24 28.85
CA ILE A 287 -7.39 -17.88 27.67
C ILE A 287 -8.84 -18.26 27.99
N SER A 288 -9.81 -17.65 27.32
CA SER A 288 -11.20 -18.12 27.28
C SER A 288 -11.42 -18.95 26.02
N LEU A 289 -11.49 -20.28 26.21
CA LEU A 289 -11.99 -21.24 25.23
C LEU A 289 -13.46 -20.92 24.91
N PHE A 290 -13.80 -20.78 23.63
CA PHE A 290 -15.18 -20.97 23.17
C PHE A 290 -15.31 -22.32 22.46
N HIS A 291 -16.24 -23.12 22.98
CA HIS A 291 -16.71 -24.38 22.43
C HIS A 291 -17.37 -24.14 21.06
N VAL A 292 -16.93 -24.89 20.05
CA VAL A 292 -17.67 -25.09 18.81
C VAL A 292 -18.80 -26.07 19.09
N ALA A 293 -20.05 -25.60 19.03
CA ALA A 293 -21.22 -26.45 19.03
C ALA A 293 -21.43 -27.02 17.62
N LEU A 294 -21.04 -28.29 17.43
CA LEU A 294 -21.43 -29.11 16.29
C LEU A 294 -22.94 -29.36 16.36
N ARG A 295 -23.71 -28.79 15.43
CA ARG A 295 -25.07 -29.26 15.14
C ARG A 295 -25.01 -30.28 14.00
N ASN A 296 -25.18 -31.53 14.39
CA ASN A 296 -25.65 -32.61 13.52
C ASN A 296 -27.04 -32.27 12.98
N SER A 297 -27.27 -32.53 11.68
CA SER A 297 -28.57 -33.00 11.18
C SER A 297 -28.40 -33.80 9.89
N PRO A 298 -29.30 -34.76 9.63
CA PRO A 298 -28.93 -36.04 9.04
C PRO A 298 -29.24 -36.13 7.55
N ALA A 299 -28.65 -37.18 6.96
CA ALA A 299 -29.01 -37.74 5.66
C ALA A 299 -30.52 -37.95 5.51
N LEU A 300 -31.04 -37.58 4.34
CA LEU A 300 -32.23 -38.19 3.76
C LEU A 300 -31.87 -38.73 2.38
N TRP A 301 -32.34 -39.94 2.17
CA TRP A 301 -32.25 -40.77 0.99
C TRP A 301 -33.20 -40.26 -0.09
N GLU A 302 -32.73 -40.19 -1.34
CA GLU A 302 -33.28 -40.84 -2.55
C GLU A 302 -32.29 -40.69 -3.71
#